data_AF-A0A947ANZ3-F1
#
_entry.id   AF-A0A947ANZ3-F1
#
_cell.length_a   1.000
_cell.length_b   1.000
_cell.length_c   1.000
_cell.angle_alpha   90.00
_cell.angle_beta   90.00
_cell.angle_gamma   90.00
#
_symmetry.space_group_name_H-M   'P 1'
#
loop_
_entity.id
_entity.type
_entity.pdbx_description
1 polymer ?
#
loop_
_entity_poly.entity_id
_entity_poly.type
_entity_poly.pdbx_seq_one_letter_code
_entity_poly.pdbx_strand_id
1 'polypeptide(L)'
;MKSNYFRNILFPLALLFFLLSLAMPCKTESATFAVRISPPNFELKGKPGDVIREVITIENADTSPGIYQVRTADWELNKQGGVVIHPANKPLTASSCRPWTRI
;
A
#
# COMPACT_ATOMS: atom_id res chain seq x y z
N MET A 1 -1.58 30.71 -56.52
CA MET A 1 -1.53 29.23 -56.38
C MET A 1 -0.67 28.84 -55.16
N LYS A 2 -1.07 29.22 -53.92
CA LYS A 2 -0.32 28.89 -52.67
C LYS A 2 -1.23 28.62 -51.44
N SER A 3 -2.51 29.03 -51.48
CA SER A 3 -3.45 28.94 -50.35
C SER A 3 -3.96 27.51 -50.06
N ASN A 4 -4.25 26.72 -51.10
CA ASN A 4 -4.82 25.37 -50.92
C ASN A 4 -3.80 24.32 -50.46
N TYR A 5 -2.51 24.55 -50.71
CA TYR A 5 -1.43 23.63 -50.29
C TYR A 5 -1.25 23.65 -48.77
N PHE A 6 -1.36 24.83 -48.16
CA PHE A 6 -1.27 25.00 -46.70
C PHE A 6 -2.43 24.31 -45.98
N ARG A 7 -3.67 24.47 -46.49
CA ARG A 7 -4.87 23.84 -45.92
C ARG A 7 -4.88 22.31 -46.05
N ASN A 8 -4.37 21.78 -47.17
CA ASN A 8 -4.32 20.34 -47.44
C ASN A 8 -3.22 19.61 -46.64
N ILE A 9 -2.21 20.32 -46.12
CA ILE A 9 -1.16 19.75 -45.24
C ILE A 9 -1.50 19.98 -43.75
N LEU A 10 -2.11 21.12 -43.40
CA LEU A 10 -2.49 21.40 -42.01
C LEU A 10 -3.52 20.39 -41.49
N PHE A 11 -4.48 20.00 -42.32
CA PHE A 11 -5.56 19.10 -41.90
C PHE A 11 -5.10 17.68 -41.56
N PRO A 12 -4.31 16.96 -42.39
CA PRO A 12 -3.79 15.64 -42.03
C PRO A 12 -2.79 15.72 -40.87
N LEU A 13 -2.05 16.82 -40.74
CA LEU A 13 -1.13 17.02 -39.61
C LEU A 13 -1.92 17.20 -38.30
N ALA A 14 -2.99 18.02 -38.31
CA ALA A 14 -3.88 18.19 -37.16
C ALA A 14 -4.59 16.88 -36.80
N LEU A 15 -5.01 16.10 -37.79
CA LEU A 15 -5.63 14.78 -37.57
C LEU A 15 -4.63 13.77 -37.00
N LEU A 16 -3.38 13.78 -37.47
CA LEU A 16 -2.31 12.94 -36.93
C LEU A 16 -2.00 13.32 -35.47
N PHE A 17 -1.89 14.61 -35.16
CA PHE A 17 -1.70 15.08 -33.78
C PHE A 17 -2.87 14.71 -32.86
N PHE A 18 -4.11 14.79 -33.36
CA PHE A 18 -5.29 14.36 -32.63
C PHE A 18 -5.29 12.85 -32.40
N LEU A 19 -4.94 12.05 -33.40
CA LEU A 19 -4.83 10.59 -33.22
C LEU A 19 -3.69 10.21 -32.27
N LEU A 20 -2.57 10.92 -32.28
CA LEU A 20 -1.47 10.73 -31.32
C LEU A 20 -1.88 11.09 -29.89
N SER A 21 -2.74 12.10 -29.68
CA SER A 21 -3.19 12.46 -28.34
C SER A 21 -4.15 11.45 -27.73
N LEU A 22 -4.99 10.79 -28.56
CA LEU A 22 -5.83 9.67 -28.10
C LEU A 22 -5.03 8.39 -27.78
N ALA A 23 -3.84 8.22 -28.37
CA ALA A 23 -2.98 7.07 -28.12
C ALA A 23 -2.13 7.19 -26.85
N MET A 24 -2.26 8.29 -26.08
CA MET A 24 -1.54 8.42 -24.82
C MET A 24 -2.04 7.36 -23.83
N PRO A 25 -1.15 6.50 -23.30
CA PRO A 25 -1.56 5.54 -22.28
C PRO A 25 -2.07 6.32 -21.06
N CYS A 26 -3.37 6.21 -20.78
CA CYS A 26 -3.93 6.66 -19.53
C CYS A 26 -3.35 5.76 -18.45
N LYS A 27 -2.50 6.32 -17.57
CA LYS A 27 -2.07 5.60 -16.37
C LYS A 27 -3.31 5.37 -15.52
N THR A 28 -3.86 4.15 -15.58
CA THR A 28 -4.87 3.72 -14.63
C THR A 28 -4.16 3.54 -13.29
N GLU A 29 -4.31 4.52 -12.40
CA GLU A 29 -3.88 4.36 -11.00
C GLU A 29 -4.89 3.46 -10.30
N SER A 30 -4.80 2.16 -10.56
CA SER A 30 -5.44 1.18 -9.68
C SER A 30 -4.63 1.15 -8.39
N ALA A 31 -5.30 1.32 -7.24
CA ALA A 31 -4.69 1.24 -5.92
C ALA A 31 -4.11 -0.17 -5.70
N THR A 32 -2.88 -0.36 -6.15
CA THR A 32 -2.15 -1.62 -6.07
C THR A 32 -1.33 -1.57 -4.79
N PHE A 33 -1.74 -2.32 -3.78
CA PHE A 33 -0.93 -2.50 -2.58
C PHE A 33 0.12 -3.57 -2.85
N ALA A 34 1.32 -3.15 -3.23
CA ALA A 34 2.44 -4.04 -3.53
C ALA A 34 3.43 -4.08 -2.36
N VAL A 35 2.98 -4.57 -1.19
CA VAL A 35 3.85 -4.79 -0.02
C VAL A 35 3.84 -6.26 0.35
N ARG A 36 5.02 -6.82 0.62
CA ARG A 36 5.17 -8.18 1.15
C ARG A 36 5.66 -8.13 2.59
N ILE A 37 5.08 -8.97 3.44
CA ILE A 37 5.42 -9.06 4.87
C ILE A 37 5.74 -10.52 5.20
N SER A 38 6.86 -10.77 5.87
CA SER A 38 7.29 -12.11 6.28
C SER A 38 8.02 -12.10 7.64
N PRO A 39 7.77 -13.05 8.54
CA PRO A 39 6.65 -13.99 8.52
C PRO A 39 5.31 -13.28 8.81
N PRO A 40 4.16 -13.87 8.46
CA PRO A 40 2.85 -13.25 8.69
C PRO A 40 2.43 -13.25 10.16
N ASN A 41 2.98 -14.14 10.99
CA ASN A 41 2.67 -14.25 12.41
C ASN A 41 3.85 -14.80 13.21
N PHE A 42 3.86 -14.49 14.51
CA PHE A 42 4.74 -15.11 15.51
C PHE A 42 3.90 -15.70 16.62
N GLU A 43 4.34 -16.83 17.17
CA GLU A 43 3.82 -17.39 18.41
C GLU A 43 4.93 -17.36 19.45
N LEU A 44 4.87 -16.40 20.37
CA LEU A 44 5.92 -16.14 21.35
C LEU A 44 5.51 -16.63 22.74
N LYS A 45 6.45 -17.25 23.45
CA LYS A 45 6.30 -17.68 24.85
C LYS A 45 7.51 -17.23 25.63
N GLY A 46 7.29 -16.51 26.74
CA GLY A 46 8.35 -16.01 27.61
C GLY A 46 7.96 -16.06 29.08
N LYS A 47 8.95 -15.89 29.94
CA LYS A 47 8.79 -15.74 31.40
C LYS A 47 9.10 -14.30 31.83
N PRO A 48 8.67 -13.87 33.02
CA PRO A 48 9.03 -12.56 33.54
C PRO A 48 10.55 -12.33 33.53
N GLY A 49 11.00 -11.23 32.92
CA GLY A 49 12.42 -10.89 32.77
C GLY A 49 13.05 -11.30 31.44
N ASP A 50 12.40 -12.18 30.66
CA ASP A 50 12.91 -12.56 29.33
C ASP A 50 12.77 -11.41 28.32
N VAL A 51 13.76 -11.28 27.45
CA VAL A 51 13.70 -10.40 26.27
C VAL A 51 13.68 -11.27 25.03
N ILE A 52 12.54 -11.34 24.35
CA ILE A 52 12.35 -12.08 23.11
C ILE A 52 12.38 -11.08 21.95
N ARG A 53 13.07 -11.43 20.86
CA ARG A 53 13.19 -10.60 19.65
C ARG A 53 12.96 -11.45 18.42
N GLU A 54 12.15 -10.92 17.52
CA GLU A 54 11.89 -11.49 16.20
C GLU A 54 12.01 -10.40 15.14
N VAL A 55 12.12 -10.82 13.88
CA VAL A 55 12.28 -9.92 12.74
C VAL A 55 11.11 -10.09 11.77
N ILE A 56 10.43 -8.98 11.47
CA ILE A 56 9.53 -8.88 10.33
C ILE A 56 10.27 -8.19 9.19
N THR A 57 10.25 -8.80 8.03
CA THR A 57 10.70 -8.19 6.78
C THR A 57 9.51 -7.56 6.08
N ILE A 58 9.61 -6.27 5.75
CA ILE A 58 8.64 -5.52 4.93
C ILE A 58 9.34 -5.16 3.63
N GLU A 59 8.85 -5.70 2.51
CA GLU A 59 9.40 -5.43 1.17
C GLU A 59 8.41 -4.59 0.37
N ASN A 60 8.92 -3.51 -0.24
CA ASN A 60 8.22 -2.82 -1.31
C ASN A 60 8.34 -3.64 -2.59
N ALA A 61 7.24 -4.22 -3.05
CA ALA A 61 7.17 -4.98 -4.30
C ALA A 61 6.77 -4.11 -5.50
N ASP A 62 6.60 -2.80 -5.30
CA ASP A 62 6.34 -1.84 -6.37
C ASP A 62 7.65 -1.34 -7.02
N THR A 63 7.51 -0.73 -8.19
CA THR A 63 8.54 0.05 -8.88
C THR A 63 8.67 1.48 -8.35
N SER A 64 7.67 1.97 -7.61
CA SER A 64 7.63 3.29 -7.00
C SER A 64 7.92 3.25 -5.49
N PRO A 65 8.51 4.31 -4.88
CA PRO A 65 8.74 4.34 -3.43
C PRO A 65 7.44 4.31 -2.60
N GLY A 66 7.38 3.44 -1.59
CA GLY A 66 6.28 3.37 -0.63
C GLY A 66 6.58 4.06 0.71
N ILE A 67 5.53 4.57 1.37
CA ILE A 67 5.60 5.08 2.75
C ILE A 67 4.82 4.12 3.65
N TYR A 68 5.49 3.57 4.67
CA TYR A 68 4.91 2.59 5.57
C TYR A 68 4.81 3.12 7.00
N GLN A 69 3.72 2.79 7.68
CA GLN A 69 3.53 3.07 9.10
C GLN A 69 3.32 1.76 9.85
N VAL A 70 4.18 1.50 10.83
CA VAL A 70 4.08 0.30 11.69
C VAL A 70 3.59 0.74 13.07
N ARG A 71 2.58 0.04 13.59
CA ARG A 71 1.98 0.32 14.90
C ARG A 71 1.57 -0.99 15.56
N THR A 72 1.56 -1.00 16.89
CA THR A 72 0.97 -2.10 17.67
C THR A 72 -0.51 -1.83 17.92
N ALA A 73 -1.33 -2.88 17.91
CA ALA A 73 -2.75 -2.84 18.22
C ALA A 73 -3.14 -4.09 19.00
N ASP A 74 -4.13 -3.97 19.89
CA ASP A 74 -4.75 -5.14 20.50
C ASP A 74 -5.80 -5.69 19.54
N TRP A 75 -6.12 -6.98 19.65
CA TRP A 75 -7.16 -7.60 18.85
C TRP A 75 -7.89 -8.68 19.63
N GLU A 76 -9.15 -8.93 19.27
CA GLU A 76 -9.98 -9.98 19.84
C GLU A 76 -10.71 -10.74 18.72
N LEU A 77 -11.07 -12.01 18.98
CA LEU A 77 -11.99 -12.74 18.10
C LEU A 77 -13.42 -12.47 18.53
N ASN A 78 -14.27 -12.07 17.59
CA ASN A 78 -15.70 -12.01 17.82
C ASN A 78 -16.31 -13.43 17.89
N LYS A 79 -17.60 -13.51 18.20
CA LYS A 79 -18.34 -14.79 18.34
C LYS A 79 -18.35 -15.64 17.05
N GLN A 80 -18.08 -15.03 15.90
CA GLN A 80 -18.02 -15.67 14.59
C GLN A 80 -16.57 -15.99 14.16
N GLY A 81 -15.58 -15.76 15.02
CA GLY A 81 -14.16 -15.99 14.72
C GLY A 81 -13.51 -14.88 13.87
N GLY A 82 -14.19 -13.75 13.66
CA GLY A 82 -13.63 -12.60 12.98
C GLY A 82 -12.73 -11.77 13.90
N VAL A 83 -11.62 -11.26 13.37
CA VAL A 83 -10.68 -10.40 14.11
C VAL A 83 -11.25 -8.98 14.23
N VAL A 84 -11.36 -8.48 15.46
CA VAL A 84 -11.69 -7.10 15.78
C VAL A 84 -10.42 -6.42 16.30
N ILE A 85 -9.96 -5.38 15.61
CA ILE A 85 -8.75 -4.64 15.96
C ILE A 85 -9.11 -3.43 16.82
N HIS A 86 -8.45 -3.29 17.96
CA HIS A 86 -8.51 -2.10 18.83
C HIS A 86 -7.32 -1.18 18.51
N PRO A 87 -7.54 -0.05 17.82
CA PRO A 87 -6.46 0.80 17.35
C PRO A 87 -5.70 1.48 18.48
N ALA A 88 -4.47 1.93 18.19
CA ALA A 88 -3.54 2.45 19.20
C ALA A 88 -4.05 3.65 20.00
N ASN A 89 -4.99 4.42 19.46
CA ASN A 89 -5.61 5.58 20.10
C ASN A 89 -6.77 5.23 21.05
N LYS A 90 -7.04 3.95 21.27
CA LYS A 90 -8.04 3.46 22.24
C LYS A 90 -7.35 2.95 23.51
N PRO A 91 -8.08 2.93 24.65
CA PRO A 91 -7.58 2.32 25.87
C PRO A 91 -7.08 0.89 25.64
N LEU A 92 -6.08 0.49 26.43
CA LEU A 92 -5.56 -0.87 26.40
C LEU A 92 -6.65 -1.86 26.81
N THR A 93 -6.72 -2.99 26.11
CA THR A 93 -7.49 -4.14 26.60
C THR A 93 -6.87 -4.67 27.89
N ALA A 94 -7.66 -5.34 28.74
CA ALA A 94 -7.18 -5.84 30.02
C ALA A 94 -6.02 -6.84 29.88
N SER A 95 -5.96 -7.58 28.77
CA SER A 95 -4.92 -8.55 28.43
C SER A 95 -3.85 -8.00 27.48
N SER A 96 -3.77 -6.67 27.29
CA SER A 96 -2.84 -6.08 26.34
C SER A 96 -1.38 -6.33 26.72
N CYS A 97 -0.60 -6.83 25.76
CA CYS A 97 0.86 -6.94 25.87
C CYS A 97 1.61 -5.70 25.36
N ARG A 98 0.90 -4.70 24.81
CA ARG A 98 1.51 -3.49 24.22
C ARG A 98 2.47 -2.73 25.15
N PRO A 99 2.24 -2.63 26.47
CA PRO A 99 3.20 -1.98 27.37
C PRO A 99 4.60 -2.61 27.36
N TRP A 100 4.69 -3.90 27.03
CA TRP A 100 5.94 -4.67 27.01
C TRP A 100 6.53 -4.87 25.62
N THR A 101 5.74 -4.66 24.56
CA THR A 101 6.19 -4.78 23.17
C THR A 101 6.90 -3.52 22.67
N ARG A 102 7.97 -3.69 21.90
CA ARG A 102 8.67 -2.60 21.19
C ARG A 102 8.86 -3.00 19.72
N ILE A 103 8.70 -2.03 18.83
CA ILE A 103 8.96 -2.11 17.39
C ILE A 103 9.98 -1.05 17.00
#